data_AF-A0A4Q9LHT2-F1
#
_entry.id   AF-A0A4Q9LHT2-F1
#
_cell.length_a   1.000
_cell.length_b   1.000
_cell.length_c   1.000
_cell.angle_alpha   90.00
_cell.angle_beta   90.00
_cell.angle_gamma   90.00
#
_symmetry.space_group_name_H-M   'P 1'
#
loop_
_entity.id
_entity.type
_entity.pdbx_description
1 polymer ?
#
loop_
_entity_poly.entity_id
_entity_poly.type
_entity_poly.pdbx_seq_one_letter_code
_entity_poly.pdbx_strand_id
1 'polypeptide(L)'
;MTTIQEISKFIAEKFVKNYTKKTHLYEERNELETEIANLEVKKNAFIDILKPESISESTDKKIFPLILGTPALRMSITTLGSLPTHDHIKFHNRNTIYPIGYQCKRKYKPHNRYTKNNQDKIFYFCTVKDTDHILEISTNDGRKWTGIDLWGLFVQDFDEVTEYGNVDEFFGLNHPTVQKMIEELGDISVFVNYLPLKERKDKKQR
;
A
#
# COMPACT_ATOMS: atom_id res chain seq x y z
N MET A 1 -0.93 -33.57 -85.12
CA MET A 1 -1.91 -34.23 -84.23
C MET A 1 -1.17 -34.61 -82.96
N THR A 2 -1.39 -33.88 -81.87
CA THR A 2 -0.84 -34.24 -80.56
C THR A 2 -1.40 -35.61 -80.19
N THR A 3 -0.53 -36.57 -79.95
CA THR A 3 -0.95 -37.95 -79.68
C THR A 3 -1.60 -38.02 -78.30
N ILE A 4 -2.60 -38.88 -78.13
CA ILE A 4 -3.30 -39.09 -76.84
C ILE A 4 -2.30 -39.38 -75.70
N GLN A 5 -1.17 -40.01 -76.02
CA GLN A 5 -0.06 -40.25 -75.09
C GLN A 5 0.63 -38.98 -74.59
N GLU A 6 0.83 -37.96 -75.43
CA GLU A 6 1.45 -36.69 -75.03
C GLU A 6 0.53 -35.89 -74.09
N ILE A 7 -0.78 -35.90 -74.36
CA ILE A 7 -1.78 -35.27 -73.50
C ILE A 7 -1.86 -35.99 -72.15
N SER A 8 -1.86 -37.33 -72.16
CA SER A 8 -1.87 -38.13 -70.93
C SER A 8 -0.62 -37.89 -70.07
N LYS A 9 0.55 -37.76 -70.70
CA LYS A 9 1.81 -37.47 -70.01
C LYS A 9 1.80 -36.08 -69.37
N PHE A 10 1.35 -35.06 -70.10
CA PHE A 10 1.23 -33.69 -69.59
C PHE A 10 0.27 -33.60 -68.39
N ILE A 11 -0.86 -34.30 -68.45
CA ILE A 11 -1.83 -34.35 -67.33
C ILE A 11 -1.21 -35.03 -66.12
N ALA A 12 -0.49 -36.15 -66.31
CA ALA A 12 0.19 -36.87 -65.23
C ALA A 12 1.27 -36.00 -64.56
N GLU A 13 2.11 -35.32 -65.34
CA GLU A 13 3.15 -34.41 -64.81
C GLU A 13 2.54 -33.24 -64.02
N LYS A 14 1.45 -32.65 -64.54
CA LYS A 14 0.73 -31.57 -63.84
C LYS A 14 0.06 -32.06 -62.56
N PHE A 15 -0.48 -33.28 -62.57
CA PHE A 15 -1.05 -33.91 -61.37
C PHE A 15 0.01 -34.15 -60.30
N VAL A 16 1.14 -34.78 -60.66
CA VAL A 16 2.26 -35.02 -59.75
C VAL A 16 2.76 -33.71 -59.17
N LYS A 17 3.01 -32.69 -60.00
CA LYS A 17 3.46 -31.37 -59.53
C LYS A 17 2.48 -30.73 -58.54
N ASN A 18 1.19 -30.78 -58.82
CA ASN A 18 0.17 -30.23 -57.92
C ASN A 18 0.03 -31.06 -56.64
N TYR A 19 0.17 -32.38 -56.72
CA TYR A 19 0.14 -33.27 -55.57
C TYR A 19 1.32 -33.01 -54.64
N THR A 20 2.54 -32.92 -55.18
CA THR A 20 3.75 -32.58 -54.41
C THR A 20 3.67 -31.19 -53.80
N LYS A 21 3.11 -30.21 -54.53
CA LYS A 21 2.86 -28.88 -53.98
C LYS A 21 1.85 -28.93 -52.83
N LYS A 22 0.78 -29.71 -52.99
CA LYS A 22 -0.24 -29.90 -51.96
C LYS A 22 0.39 -30.51 -50.71
N THR A 23 1.19 -31.57 -50.83
CA THR A 23 1.84 -32.21 -49.68
C THR A 23 2.78 -31.26 -48.94
N HIS A 24 3.60 -30.48 -49.65
CA HIS A 24 4.47 -29.47 -49.04
C HIS A 24 3.67 -28.41 -48.27
N LEU A 25 2.55 -27.93 -48.82
CA LEU A 25 1.69 -26.97 -48.12
C LEU A 25 1.02 -27.56 -46.87
N TYR A 26 0.76 -28.87 -46.85
CA TYR A 26 0.26 -29.53 -45.64
C TYR A 26 1.34 -29.65 -44.56
N GLU A 27 2.57 -29.96 -44.94
CA GLU A 27 3.72 -30.02 -44.02
C GLU A 27 4.00 -28.64 -43.43
N GLU A 28 4.10 -27.60 -44.27
CA GLU A 28 4.30 -26.21 -43.85
C GLU A 28 3.16 -25.72 -42.94
N ARG A 29 1.91 -26.10 -43.24
CA ARG A 29 0.77 -25.79 -42.37
C ARG A 29 0.92 -26.44 -40.99
N ASN A 30 1.31 -27.71 -40.93
CA ASN A 30 1.48 -28.41 -39.65
C ASN A 30 2.62 -27.80 -38.81
N GLU A 31 3.70 -27.38 -39.45
CA GLU A 31 4.80 -26.68 -38.78
C GLU A 31 4.34 -25.34 -38.19
N LEU A 32 3.60 -24.53 -38.97
CA LEU A 32 3.04 -23.26 -38.50
C LEU A 32 2.02 -23.46 -37.38
N GLU A 33 1.16 -24.47 -37.44
CA GLU A 33 0.21 -24.79 -36.36
C GLU A 33 0.96 -25.16 -35.07
N THR A 34 2.07 -25.89 -35.18
CA THR A 34 2.94 -26.24 -34.04
C THR A 34 3.64 -24.99 -33.47
N GLU A 35 4.09 -24.07 -34.32
CA GLU A 35 4.70 -22.81 -33.88
C GLU A 35 3.68 -21.91 -33.16
N ILE A 36 2.46 -21.79 -33.70
CA ILE A 36 1.38 -21.03 -33.06
C ILE A 36 1.07 -21.61 -31.67
N ALA A 37 0.94 -22.92 -31.54
CA ALA A 37 0.70 -23.56 -30.25
C ALA A 37 1.84 -23.26 -29.24
N ASN A 38 3.10 -23.29 -29.69
CA ASN A 38 4.24 -22.94 -28.85
C ASN A 38 4.25 -21.45 -28.45
N LEU A 39 3.89 -20.56 -29.37
CA LEU A 39 3.77 -19.13 -29.09
C LEU A 39 2.62 -18.83 -28.13
N GLU A 40 1.50 -19.55 -28.22
CA GLU A 40 0.39 -19.44 -27.26
C GLU A 40 0.80 -19.88 -25.85
N VAL A 41 1.56 -20.98 -25.72
CA VAL A 41 2.12 -21.40 -24.43
C VAL A 41 3.05 -20.34 -23.86
N LYS A 42 3.95 -19.77 -24.67
CA LYS A 42 4.84 -18.68 -24.24
C LYS A 42 4.07 -17.41 -23.88
N LYS A 43 3.04 -17.05 -24.65
CA LYS A 43 2.16 -15.93 -24.37
C LYS A 43 1.43 -16.13 -23.06
N ASN A 44 0.91 -17.32 -22.80
CA ASN A 44 0.22 -17.64 -21.55
C ASN A 44 1.18 -17.62 -20.36
N ALA A 45 2.39 -18.16 -20.50
CA ALA A 45 3.42 -18.06 -19.46
C ALA A 45 3.81 -16.59 -19.19
N PHE A 46 3.95 -15.77 -20.24
CA PHE A 46 4.25 -14.35 -20.08
C PHE A 46 3.07 -13.57 -19.49
N ILE A 47 1.84 -13.91 -19.88
CA ILE A 47 0.62 -13.40 -19.25
C ILE A 47 0.55 -13.83 -17.79
N ASP A 48 0.98 -15.02 -17.41
CA ASP A 48 1.00 -15.45 -16.01
C ASP A 48 2.10 -14.72 -15.21
N ILE A 49 3.22 -14.36 -15.84
CA ILE A 49 4.25 -13.49 -15.24
C ILE A 49 3.75 -12.03 -15.11
N LEU A 50 2.97 -11.56 -16.08
CA LEU A 50 2.43 -10.20 -16.14
C LEU A 50 1.09 -10.03 -15.43
N LYS A 51 0.36 -11.12 -15.17
CA LYS A 51 -0.85 -11.12 -14.38
C LYS A 51 -0.41 -10.63 -13.01
N PRO A 52 -0.87 -9.45 -12.57
CA PRO A 52 -0.76 -9.14 -11.16
C PRO A 52 -1.49 -10.30 -10.47
N GLU A 53 -0.79 -10.97 -9.55
CA GLU A 53 -1.43 -11.87 -8.59
C GLU A 53 -2.76 -11.23 -8.21
N SER A 54 -3.84 -11.98 -8.45
CA SER A 54 -5.13 -11.70 -7.84
C SER A 54 -4.85 -11.21 -6.43
N ILE A 55 -5.35 -10.02 -6.15
CA ILE A 55 -5.23 -9.29 -4.89
C ILE A 55 -5.79 -10.20 -3.78
N SER A 56 -4.99 -11.16 -3.33
CA SER A 56 -4.95 -11.63 -1.97
C SER A 56 -4.07 -10.61 -1.26
N GLU A 57 -4.69 -9.87 -0.36
CA GLU A 57 -4.15 -8.81 0.47
C GLU A 57 -2.85 -9.25 1.18
N SER A 58 -1.72 -9.07 0.52
CA SER A 58 -0.41 -9.00 1.18
C SER A 58 0.56 -8.21 0.32
N THR A 59 0.23 -6.94 0.06
CA THR A 59 1.20 -5.92 -0.30
C THR A 59 2.12 -5.65 0.88
N ASP A 60 3.08 -6.53 1.12
CA ASP A 60 4.27 -6.25 1.91
C ASP A 60 5.37 -5.65 1.02
N LYS A 61 4.98 -4.71 0.14
CA LYS A 61 5.92 -3.67 -0.30
C LYS A 61 6.24 -2.90 0.97
N LYS A 62 7.44 -3.08 1.52
CA LYS A 62 7.95 -2.37 2.71
C LYS A 62 7.96 -0.84 2.48
N ILE A 63 6.78 -0.22 2.58
CA ILE A 63 6.56 1.23 2.60
C ILE A 63 6.99 1.78 3.97
N PHE A 64 7.05 0.92 4.98
CA PHE A 64 7.43 1.26 6.35
C PHE A 64 8.86 0.84 6.68
N PRO A 65 9.57 1.64 7.50
CA PRO A 65 9.07 2.81 8.21
C PRO A 65 8.95 4.06 7.34
N LEU A 66 7.82 4.78 7.46
CA LEU A 66 7.66 6.11 6.87
C LEU A 66 8.26 7.14 7.83
N ILE A 67 9.38 7.73 7.43
CA ILE A 67 10.10 8.73 8.22
C ILE A 67 9.64 10.12 7.84
N LEU A 68 9.18 10.90 8.82
CA LEU A 68 8.65 12.26 8.65
C LEU A 68 9.27 13.23 9.65
N GLY A 69 9.26 14.51 9.31
CA GLY A 69 9.75 15.60 10.17
C GLY A 69 11.21 15.98 9.96
N THR A 70 11.64 17.02 10.66
CA THR A 70 13.02 17.51 10.64
C THR A 70 13.95 16.57 11.43
N PRO A 71 15.29 16.66 11.27
CA PRO A 71 16.22 15.87 12.07
C PRO A 71 16.00 15.98 13.59
N ALA A 72 15.53 17.14 14.07
CA ALA A 72 15.27 17.40 15.48
C ALA A 72 13.94 16.78 15.98
N LEU A 73 12.91 16.72 15.12
CA LEU A 73 11.54 16.28 15.46
C LEU A 73 11.14 15.05 14.64
N ARG A 74 12.11 14.18 14.33
CA ARG A 74 11.92 13.02 13.47
C ARG A 74 10.96 12.01 14.11
N MET A 75 10.03 11.55 13.30
CA MET A 75 9.07 10.49 13.59
C MET A 75 9.19 9.40 12.55
N SER A 76 8.98 8.16 12.98
CA SER A 76 8.99 6.96 12.15
C SER A 76 7.67 6.23 12.35
N ILE A 77 6.80 6.24 11.35
CA ILE A 77 5.57 5.46 11.37
C ILE A 77 5.94 4.04 10.96
N THR A 78 5.59 3.05 11.77
CA THR A 78 5.94 1.63 11.54
C THR A 78 4.78 0.87 10.90
N THR A 79 3.55 1.25 11.18
CA THR A 79 2.35 0.73 10.53
C THR A 79 1.24 1.77 10.55
N LEU A 80 0.45 1.83 9.47
CA LEU A 80 -0.76 2.67 9.44
C LEU A 80 -1.94 2.02 10.13
N GLY A 81 -1.92 0.71 10.38
CA GLY A 81 -3.07 -0.02 10.88
C GLY A 81 -4.16 -0.20 9.81
N SER A 82 -5.40 -0.35 10.26
CA SER A 82 -6.59 -0.55 9.43
C SER A 82 -7.70 0.41 9.85
N LEU A 83 -8.62 0.72 8.93
CA LEU A 83 -9.79 1.51 9.29
C LEU A 83 -10.66 0.71 10.28
N PRO A 84 -11.18 1.37 11.33
CA PRO A 84 -12.13 0.75 12.25
C PRO A 84 -13.33 0.14 11.51
N THR A 85 -13.72 -1.07 11.89
CA THR A 85 -14.89 -1.78 11.34
C THR A 85 -16.16 -1.58 12.17
N HIS A 86 -16.02 -0.98 13.35
CA HIS A 86 -17.10 -0.74 14.31
C HIS A 86 -16.81 0.55 15.10
N ASP A 87 -17.82 1.06 15.80
CA ASP A 87 -17.74 2.25 16.67
C ASP A 87 -17.03 3.46 16.02
N HIS A 88 -17.28 3.73 14.74
CA HIS A 88 -16.55 4.76 13.98
C HIS A 88 -16.51 6.14 14.67
N ILE A 89 -17.51 6.47 15.50
CA ILE A 89 -17.59 7.69 16.31
C ILE A 89 -16.37 7.85 17.24
N LYS A 90 -15.87 6.77 17.84
CA LYS A 90 -14.74 6.84 18.79
C LYS A 90 -13.39 7.02 18.09
N PHE A 91 -13.29 6.62 16.83
CA PHE A 91 -12.04 6.57 16.06
C PHE A 91 -11.84 7.71 15.07
N HIS A 92 -12.50 8.84 15.27
CA HIS A 92 -12.15 10.03 14.53
C HIS A 92 -12.49 11.29 15.31
N ASN A 93 -11.87 12.39 14.89
CA ASN A 93 -12.35 13.72 15.14
C ASN A 93 -12.59 14.43 13.78
N ARG A 94 -12.96 15.70 13.80
CA ARG A 94 -13.23 16.47 12.58
C ARG A 94 -12.11 16.41 11.54
N ASN A 95 -10.85 16.33 11.98
CA ASN A 95 -9.67 16.45 11.13
C ASN A 95 -8.78 15.19 11.09
N THR A 96 -9.06 14.19 11.92
CA THR A 96 -8.16 13.03 12.09
C THR A 96 -8.98 11.76 12.21
N ILE A 97 -8.60 10.74 11.44
CA ILE A 97 -9.06 9.35 11.64
C ILE A 97 -7.97 8.62 12.43
N TYR A 98 -8.38 7.78 13.39
CA TYR A 98 -7.51 6.96 14.23
C TYR A 98 -7.60 5.50 13.78
N PRO A 99 -6.69 5.01 12.91
CA PRO A 99 -6.75 3.64 12.42
C PRO A 99 -6.32 2.66 13.49
N ILE A 100 -7.04 1.55 13.65
CA ILE A 100 -6.73 0.51 14.62
C ILE A 100 -5.41 -0.16 14.24
N GLY A 101 -4.48 -0.25 15.20
CA GLY A 101 -3.16 -0.82 14.99
C GLY A 101 -2.15 0.15 14.40
N TYR A 102 -2.49 1.44 14.24
CA TYR A 102 -1.50 2.48 13.91
C TYR A 102 -0.38 2.50 14.95
N GLN A 103 0.86 2.57 14.48
CA GLN A 103 2.02 2.69 15.35
C GLN A 103 3.03 3.68 14.77
N CYS A 104 3.50 4.58 15.63
CA CYS A 104 4.64 5.41 15.31
C CYS A 104 5.63 5.49 16.48
N LYS A 105 6.88 5.75 16.12
CA LYS A 105 8.00 5.92 17.03
C LYS A 105 8.54 7.33 16.87
N ARG A 106 8.65 8.07 17.97
CA ARG A 106 9.18 9.44 17.99
C ARG A 106 10.34 9.55 18.97
N LYS A 107 11.38 10.27 18.58
CA LYS A 107 12.50 10.62 19.48
C LYS A 107 12.24 12.01 20.05
N TYR A 108 12.11 12.12 21.37
CA TYR A 108 11.71 13.35 22.05
C TYR A 108 12.39 13.49 23.41
N LYS A 109 12.25 14.64 24.08
CA LYS A 109 12.88 14.92 25.38
C LYS A 109 12.45 13.89 26.46
N PRO A 110 13.30 13.57 27.44
CA PRO A 110 12.93 12.68 28.54
C PRO A 110 11.80 13.28 29.38
N HIS A 111 10.93 12.42 29.92
CA HIS A 111 9.95 12.84 30.92
C HIS A 111 10.62 13.04 32.30
N ASN A 112 9.99 13.84 33.17
CA ASN A 112 10.47 14.16 34.52
C ASN A 112 10.89 12.95 35.39
N ARG A 113 10.25 11.78 35.23
CA ARG A 113 10.59 10.55 35.98
C ARG A 113 11.63 9.65 35.31
N TYR A 114 12.25 10.10 34.23
CA TYR A 114 13.20 9.28 33.47
C TYR A 114 14.53 9.25 34.22
N THR A 115 14.92 8.08 34.71
CA THR A 115 16.11 7.91 35.58
C THR A 115 17.28 7.22 34.87
N LYS A 116 17.10 6.76 33.62
CA LYS A 116 18.09 5.94 32.91
C LYS A 116 19.01 6.77 32.01
N ASN A 117 20.22 7.08 32.48
CA ASN A 117 21.28 7.80 31.75
C ASN A 117 20.92 9.26 31.38
N ASN A 118 21.93 10.13 31.33
CA ASN A 118 21.85 11.51 30.82
C ASN A 118 21.63 11.53 29.29
N GLN A 119 20.52 10.98 28.82
CA GLN A 119 20.15 11.05 27.40
C GLN A 119 19.39 12.35 27.15
N ASP A 120 19.82 13.11 26.15
CA ASP A 120 19.12 14.32 25.72
C ASP A 120 17.72 14.03 25.14
N LYS A 121 17.50 12.81 24.64
CA LYS A 121 16.23 12.35 24.05
C LYS A 121 16.04 10.85 24.19
N ILE A 122 14.79 10.44 24.41
CA ILE A 122 14.35 9.05 24.51
C ILE A 122 13.32 8.71 23.43
N PHE A 123 12.96 7.44 23.31
CA PHE A 123 11.96 6.98 22.35
C PHE A 123 10.59 6.85 22.99
N TYR A 124 9.60 7.43 22.34
CA TYR A 124 8.18 7.27 22.60
C TYR A 124 7.56 6.44 21.48
N PHE A 125 6.69 5.51 21.87
CA PHE A 125 5.93 4.64 21.00
C PHE A 125 4.46 5.02 21.15
N CYS A 126 3.88 5.55 20.08
CA CYS A 126 2.50 5.98 20.02
C CYS A 126 1.70 4.91 19.28
N THR A 127 0.59 4.47 19.87
CA THR A 127 -0.23 3.40 19.29
C THR A 127 -1.71 3.75 19.34
N VAL A 128 -2.45 3.32 18.32
CA VAL A 128 -3.92 3.32 18.32
C VAL A 128 -4.41 1.89 18.55
N LYS A 129 -5.19 1.68 19.60
CA LYS A 129 -5.70 0.38 20.03
C LYS A 129 -7.22 0.31 19.88
N ASP A 130 -7.71 -0.92 19.77
CA ASP A 130 -9.14 -1.20 19.81
C ASP A 130 -9.60 -1.48 21.24
N THR A 131 -9.64 -0.42 22.04
CA THR A 131 -10.03 -0.43 23.46
C THR A 131 -10.77 0.86 23.80
N ASP A 132 -11.39 0.96 24.97
CA ASP A 132 -12.08 2.20 25.42
C ASP A 132 -11.20 3.44 25.38
N HIS A 133 -9.90 3.27 25.65
CA HIS A 133 -8.89 4.31 25.48
C HIS A 133 -8.06 4.02 24.24
N ILE A 134 -8.52 4.55 23.11
CA ILE A 134 -7.97 4.20 21.79
C ILE A 134 -6.53 4.67 21.58
N LEU A 135 -6.02 5.64 22.36
CA LEU A 135 -4.66 6.16 22.23
C LEU A 135 -3.78 5.71 23.40
N GLU A 136 -2.53 5.37 23.11
CA GLU A 136 -1.50 5.10 24.10
C GLU A 136 -0.15 5.69 23.66
N ILE A 137 0.55 6.36 24.59
CA ILE A 137 1.97 6.68 24.47
C ILE A 137 2.72 5.81 25.47
N SER A 138 3.82 5.20 25.05
CA SER A 138 4.68 4.44 25.95
C SER A 138 6.16 4.70 25.68
N THR A 139 7.01 4.45 26.67
CA THR A 139 8.47 4.59 26.57
C THR A 139 9.16 3.26 26.82
N ASN A 140 10.42 3.17 26.42
CA ASN A 140 11.26 1.98 26.60
C ASN A 140 11.59 1.67 28.07
N ASP A 141 11.42 2.62 28.99
CA ASP A 141 11.60 2.43 30.43
C ASP A 141 10.31 1.94 31.13
N GLY A 142 9.22 1.76 30.39
CA GLY A 142 7.97 1.17 30.88
C GLY A 142 6.90 2.19 31.27
N ARG A 143 7.17 3.50 31.17
CA ARG A 143 6.13 4.51 31.40
C ARG A 143 5.09 4.48 30.28
N LYS A 144 3.83 4.72 30.65
CA LYS A 144 2.68 4.71 29.75
C LYS A 144 1.70 5.82 30.10
N TRP A 145 1.11 6.41 29.07
CA TRP A 145 0.02 7.37 29.14
C TRP A 145 -1.15 6.86 28.31
N THR A 146 -2.33 6.83 28.92
CA THR A 146 -3.60 6.41 28.32
C THR A 146 -4.74 7.16 29.03
N GLY A 147 -5.97 7.01 28.55
CA GLY A 147 -7.15 7.69 29.10
C GLY A 147 -7.67 8.82 28.22
N ILE A 148 -8.79 9.41 28.65
CA ILE A 148 -9.51 10.46 27.91
C ILE A 148 -8.64 11.73 27.75
N ASP A 149 -7.91 12.11 28.81
CA ASP A 149 -6.98 13.25 28.79
C ASP A 149 -5.51 12.79 28.69
N LEU A 150 -5.24 11.84 27.78
CA LEU A 150 -3.88 11.35 27.56
C LEU A 150 -2.89 12.48 27.29
N TRP A 151 -3.28 13.49 26.51
CA TRP A 151 -2.39 14.60 26.15
C TRP A 151 -2.03 15.46 27.35
N GLY A 152 -3.02 15.85 28.17
CA GLY A 152 -2.78 16.61 29.39
C GLY A 152 -1.85 15.87 30.35
N LEU A 153 -2.11 14.58 30.58
CA LEU A 153 -1.27 13.72 31.42
C LEU A 153 0.16 13.58 30.87
N PHE A 154 0.32 13.52 29.55
CA PHE A 154 1.63 13.45 28.90
C PHE A 154 2.41 14.76 29.09
N VAL A 155 1.78 15.90 28.80
CA VAL A 155 2.42 17.22 28.87
C VAL A 155 2.84 17.58 30.29
N GLN A 156 2.09 17.17 31.31
CA GLN A 156 2.41 17.38 32.73
C GLN A 156 3.77 16.79 33.16
N ASP A 157 4.31 15.85 32.39
CA ASP A 157 5.60 15.26 32.68
C ASP A 157 6.80 16.00 32.08
N PHE A 158 6.56 17.20 31.55
CA PHE A 158 7.59 18.06 30.99
C PHE A 158 7.51 19.47 31.60
N ASP A 159 8.65 19.98 32.05
CA ASP A 159 8.74 21.30 32.69
C ASP A 159 8.65 22.47 31.69
N GLU A 160 8.80 22.17 30.39
CA GLU A 160 8.79 23.15 29.30
C GLU A 160 7.60 22.96 28.38
N VAL A 161 7.14 24.08 27.78
CA VAL A 161 6.12 24.08 26.73
C VAL A 161 6.48 23.08 25.64
N THR A 162 5.52 22.21 25.29
CA THR A 162 5.70 21.24 24.21
C THR A 162 5.64 21.94 22.85
N GLU A 163 6.50 21.55 21.92
CA GLU A 163 6.49 22.05 20.54
C GLU A 163 5.27 21.59 19.76
N TYR A 164 4.53 20.62 20.30
CA TYR A 164 3.31 20.07 19.73
C TYR A 164 2.10 20.65 20.44
N GLY A 165 1.07 21.02 19.67
CA GLY A 165 -0.17 21.58 20.20
C GLY A 165 -1.16 20.55 20.71
N ASN A 166 -1.09 19.30 20.22
CA ASN A 166 -2.02 18.23 20.58
C ASN A 166 -1.44 16.83 20.30
N VAL A 167 -2.17 15.81 20.76
CA VAL A 167 -1.80 14.40 20.58
C VAL A 167 -1.73 13.98 19.11
N ASP A 168 -2.63 14.46 18.24
CA ASP A 168 -2.65 14.12 16.82
C ASP A 168 -1.37 14.58 16.11
N GLU A 169 -0.85 15.74 16.49
CA GLU A 169 0.42 16.27 16.00
C GLU A 169 1.62 15.44 16.50
N PHE A 170 1.61 15.08 17.79
CA PHE A 170 2.64 14.21 18.35
C PHE A 170 2.64 12.82 17.70
N PHE A 171 1.46 12.24 17.43
CA PHE A 171 1.31 10.96 16.73
C PHE A 171 1.62 11.09 15.24
N GLY A 172 1.65 12.29 14.69
CA GLY A 172 1.87 12.55 13.26
C GLY A 172 0.64 12.37 12.37
N LEU A 173 -0.53 12.14 12.97
CA LEU A 173 -1.79 11.91 12.27
C LEU A 173 -2.31 13.20 11.62
N ASN A 174 -1.82 14.37 12.03
CA ASN A 174 -2.07 15.64 11.36
C ASN A 174 -1.19 15.88 10.11
N HIS A 175 -0.22 15.02 9.83
CA HIS A 175 0.68 15.21 8.69
C HIS A 175 -0.06 14.92 7.37
N PRO A 176 -0.04 15.82 6.36
CA PRO A 176 -0.84 15.65 5.14
C PRO A 176 -0.59 14.35 4.38
N THR A 177 0.66 13.87 4.33
CA THR A 177 0.99 12.57 3.73
C THR A 177 0.34 11.41 4.48
N VAL A 178 0.30 11.47 5.82
CA VAL A 178 -0.27 10.41 6.66
C VAL A 178 -1.77 10.41 6.52
N GLN A 179 -2.40 11.59 6.57
CA GLN A 179 -3.85 11.73 6.35
C GLN A 179 -4.25 11.19 4.99
N LYS A 180 -3.50 11.53 3.93
CA LYS A 180 -3.76 10.99 2.59
C LYS A 180 -3.67 9.47 2.56
N MET A 181 -2.64 8.88 3.16
CA MET A 181 -2.49 7.42 3.17
C MET A 181 -3.58 6.73 4.00
N ILE A 182 -4.02 7.33 5.11
CA ILE A 182 -5.14 6.82 5.92
C ILE A 182 -6.45 6.87 5.13
N GLU A 183 -6.72 7.97 4.43
CA GLU A 183 -7.90 8.11 3.57
C GLU A 183 -7.90 7.11 2.40
N GLU A 184 -6.73 6.65 1.96
CA GLU A 184 -6.58 5.65 0.90
C GLU A 184 -6.76 4.20 1.40
N LEU A 185 -6.92 3.96 2.71
CA LEU A 185 -7.12 2.62 3.28
C LEU A 185 -8.51 2.03 3.00
N GLY A 186 -9.51 2.84 2.68
CA GLY A 186 -10.87 2.35 2.44
C GLY A 186 -11.93 3.46 2.39
N ASP A 187 -13.17 3.09 2.63
CA ASP A 187 -14.29 4.03 2.62
C ASP A 187 -14.29 4.93 3.86
N ILE A 188 -14.05 6.22 3.66
CA ILE A 188 -14.07 7.23 4.72
C ILE A 188 -15.44 7.87 4.97
N SER A 189 -16.45 7.55 4.15
CA SER A 189 -17.80 8.13 4.29
C SER A 189 -18.50 7.72 5.58
N VAL A 190 -18.05 6.63 6.21
CA VAL A 190 -18.55 6.11 7.49
C VAL A 190 -18.19 7.00 8.69
N PHE A 191 -17.19 7.88 8.57
CA PHE A 191 -16.74 8.77 9.65
C PHE A 191 -17.54 10.09 9.63
N VAL A 192 -18.71 10.09 10.26
CA VAL A 192 -19.63 11.23 10.28
C VAL A 192 -18.99 12.47 10.92
N ASN A 193 -18.96 13.60 10.19
CA ASN A 193 -18.31 14.87 10.55
C ASN A 193 -16.79 14.92 10.35
N TYR A 194 -16.16 13.84 9.89
CA TYR A 194 -14.81 13.92 9.35
C TYR A 194 -14.81 14.80 8.09
N LEU A 195 -13.86 15.73 8.00
CA LEU A 195 -13.68 16.59 6.84
C LEU A 195 -12.50 16.06 6.01
N PRO A 196 -12.68 15.48 4.81
CA PRO A 196 -11.58 14.93 4.02
C PRO A 196 -10.47 15.95 3.70
N LEU A 197 -9.22 15.50 3.59
CA LEU A 197 -8.04 16.36 3.37
C LEU A 197 -8.18 17.21 2.10
N LYS A 198 -8.75 16.64 1.03
CA LYS A 198 -8.99 17.36 -0.23
C LYS A 198 -9.90 18.58 -0.04
N GLU A 199 -10.98 18.41 0.71
CA GLU A 199 -11.96 19.48 0.97
C GLU A 199 -11.43 20.58 1.90
N ARG A 200 -10.40 20.29 2.70
CA ARG A 200 -9.74 21.28 3.56
C ARG A 200 -8.90 22.28 2.76
N LYS A 201 -8.28 21.83 1.66
CA LYS A 201 -7.39 22.66 0.85
C LYS A 201 -8.16 23.73 0.08
N ASP A 202 -9.37 23.41 -0.36
CA ASP A 202 -10.23 24.33 -1.12
C ASP A 202 -10.72 25.51 -0.28
N LYS A 203 -10.77 25.38 1.05
CA LYS A 203 -11.17 26.46 1.96
C LYS A 203 -10.07 27.47 2.30
N LYS A 204 -8.79 27.17 2.02
CA LYS A 204 -7.68 28.12 2.25
C LYS A 204 -7.45 29.08 1.08
N GLN A 205 -8.15 28.91 -0.04
CA GLN A 205 -8.04 29.75 -1.24
C GLN A 205 -9.26 30.66 -1.47
N ARG A 206 -10.13 30.83 -0.46
CA ARG A 206 -11.27 31.77 -0.50
C ARG A 206 -11.17 32.79 0.63
#